data_AF-W7AWI5-F1
#
_entry.id   AF-W7AWI5-F1
#
_cell.length_a   1.000
_cell.length_b   1.000
_cell.length_c   1.000
_cell.angle_alpha   90.00
_cell.angle_beta   90.00
_cell.angle_gamma   90.00
#
_symmetry.space_group_name_H-M   'P 1'
#
loop_
_entity.id
_entity.type
_entity.pdbx_description
1 polymer ?
#
loop_
_entity_poly.entity_id
_entity_poly.type
_entity_poly.pdbx_seq_one_letter_code
_entity_poly.pdbx_strand_id
1 'polypeptide(L)'
;MEGYFFIGDLLRQKLITQCNEVDCEIACMQMILNNYKSRVSIETLRDITDTDQEGTGALGMVNGFEKLGINCEAYKADNTVM
;
A
#
# COMPACT_ATOMS: atom_id res chain seq x y z
N MET A 1 19.18 19.76 -13.95
CA MET A 1 19.03 18.48 -14.68
C MET A 1 17.61 18.01 -14.47
N GLU A 2 16.71 18.36 -15.39
CA GLU A 2 15.36 17.82 -15.40
C GLU A 2 15.46 16.36 -15.85
N GLY A 3 15.34 15.44 -14.91
CA GLY A 3 15.29 14.02 -15.20
C GLY A 3 13.95 13.70 -15.84
N TYR A 4 13.96 13.38 -17.12
CA TYR A 4 12.79 12.78 -17.79
C TYR A 4 12.45 11.48 -17.08
N PHE A 5 11.32 11.46 -16.36
CA PHE A 5 10.79 10.29 -15.70
C PHE A 5 10.22 9.35 -16.78
N PHE A 6 10.93 8.25 -17.07
CA PHE A 6 10.43 7.25 -17.99
C PHE A 6 9.34 6.43 -17.31
N ILE A 7 8.27 6.08 -18.04
CA ILE A 7 7.20 5.21 -17.54
C ILE A 7 7.74 3.88 -16.98
N GLY A 8 8.88 3.41 -17.48
CA GLY A 8 9.57 2.21 -16.98
C GLY A 8 10.05 2.32 -15.53
N ASP A 9 10.27 3.54 -15.03
CA ASP A 9 10.68 3.79 -13.64
C ASP A 9 9.50 3.76 -12.65
N LEU A 10 8.25 3.82 -13.14
CA LEU A 10 7.02 3.51 -12.37
C LEU A 10 6.72 2.00 -12.30
N LEU A 11 7.25 1.22 -13.23
CA LEU A 11 6.94 -0.21 -13.34
C LEU A 11 7.89 -1.09 -12.53
N ARG A 12 8.99 -0.50 -12.01
CA ARG A 12 9.98 -1.22 -11.20
C ARG A 12 9.56 -1.20 -9.73
N GLN A 13 8.53 -1.99 -9.38
CA GLN A 13 8.11 -2.17 -7.99
C GLN A 13 9.24 -2.79 -7.17
N LYS A 14 9.66 -2.07 -6.13
CA LYS A 14 10.58 -2.61 -5.13
C LYS A 14 9.80 -3.58 -4.26
N LEU A 15 10.24 -4.84 -4.18
CA LEU A 15 9.72 -5.79 -3.20
C LEU A 15 10.05 -5.30 -1.80
N ILE A 16 9.02 -5.11 -0.97
CA ILE A 16 9.13 -4.82 0.45
C ILE A 16 8.46 -5.97 1.20
N THR A 17 9.22 -6.63 2.07
CA THR A 17 8.73 -7.77 2.85
C THR A 17 8.03 -7.30 4.10
N GLN A 18 6.97 -7.98 4.49
CA GLN A 18 6.27 -7.74 5.76
C GLN A 18 7.19 -7.97 6.95
N CYS A 19 7.04 -7.16 8.01
CA CYS A 19 7.84 -7.32 9.24
C CYS A 19 7.27 -8.37 10.17
N ASN A 20 5.94 -8.41 10.32
CA ASN A 20 5.19 -9.41 11.08
C ASN A 20 4.14 -10.09 10.21
N GLU A 21 3.57 -11.21 10.68
CA GLU A 21 2.55 -12.02 9.98
C GLU A 21 1.30 -11.22 9.58
N VAL A 22 0.91 -10.23 10.38
CA VAL A 22 -0.26 -9.36 10.16
C VAL A 22 0.00 -8.19 9.20
N ASP A 23 1.25 -7.95 8.79
CA ASP A 23 1.63 -6.76 8.00
C ASP A 23 1.59 -6.97 6.48
N CYS A 24 0.90 -8.00 5.99
CA CYS A 24 0.85 -8.27 4.56
C CYS A 24 0.29 -7.08 3.76
N GLU A 25 -0.73 -6.41 4.30
CA GLU A 25 -1.34 -5.22 3.74
C GLU A 25 -0.42 -4.00 3.86
N ILE A 26 0.20 -3.78 5.02
CA ILE A 26 1.16 -2.69 5.25
C ILE A 26 2.34 -2.75 4.28
N ALA A 27 2.88 -3.96 4.03
CA ALA A 27 3.93 -4.17 3.04
C ALA A 27 3.47 -3.79 1.63
N CYS A 28 2.24 -4.17 1.25
CA CYS A 28 1.64 -3.78 -0.03
C CYS A 28 1.50 -2.26 -0.16
N MET A 29 1.00 -1.58 0.88
CA MET A 29 0.93 -0.12 0.92
C MET A 29 2.32 0.50 0.76
N GLN A 30 3.34 0.02 1.45
CA GLN A 30 4.70 0.53 1.31
C GLN A 30 5.24 0.37 -0.11
N MET A 31 4.93 -0.74 -0.80
CA MET A 31 5.34 -0.95 -2.19
C MET A 31 4.65 0.07 -3.14
N ILE A 32 3.35 0.31 -2.94
CA ILE A 32 2.59 1.32 -3.68
C ILE A 32 3.17 2.71 -3.42
N LEU A 33 3.34 3.11 -2.15
CA LEU A 33 3.85 4.41 -1.76
C LEU A 33 5.28 4.65 -2.27
N ASN A 34 6.14 3.62 -2.21
CA ASN A 34 7.49 3.70 -2.75
C ASN A 34 7.48 3.96 -4.27
N ASN A 35 6.45 3.49 -4.99
CA ASN A 35 6.30 3.80 -6.41
C ASN A 35 6.05 5.30 -6.65
N TYR A 36 5.26 5.91 -5.77
CA TYR A 36 5.02 7.36 -5.73
C TYR A 36 6.14 8.17 -5.03
N LYS A 37 7.28 7.53 -4.74
CA LYS A 37 8.43 8.13 -4.02
C LYS A 37 8.09 8.62 -2.60
N SER A 38 7.02 8.09 -2.01
CA SER A 38 6.61 8.33 -0.64
C SER A 38 7.09 7.22 0.28
N ARG A 39 7.43 7.57 1.52
CA ARG A 39 7.82 6.63 2.57
C ARG A 39 7.05 6.94 3.85
N VAL A 40 6.35 5.94 4.37
CA VAL A 40 5.61 6.01 5.64
C VAL A 40 6.06 4.82 6.50
N SER A 41 6.21 5.05 7.80
CA SER A 41 6.65 3.99 8.71
C SER A 41 5.56 2.92 8.88
N ILE A 42 5.96 1.72 9.28
CA ILE A 42 5.04 0.60 9.49
C ILE A 42 4.05 0.94 10.60
N GLU A 43 4.52 1.58 11.67
CA GLU A 43 3.70 1.99 12.81
C GLU A 43 2.62 2.99 12.38
N THR A 44 3.00 4.03 11.62
CA THR A 44 2.02 4.99 11.11
C THR A 44 1.02 4.34 10.17
N LEU A 45 1.46 3.40 9.32
CA LEU A 45 0.54 2.69 8.44
C LEU A 45 -0.45 1.85 9.25
N ARG A 46 0.00 1.06 10.22
CA ARG A 46 -0.89 0.27 11.11
C ARG A 46 -1.91 1.15 11.82
N ASP A 47 -1.48 2.31 12.33
CA ASP A 47 -2.34 3.23 13.05
C ASP A 47 -3.43 3.83 12.13
N ILE A 48 -3.10 4.17 10.88
CA ILE A 48 -4.08 4.79 9.98
C ILE A 48 -5.03 3.77 9.33
N THR A 49 -4.63 2.50 9.25
CA THR A 49 -5.42 1.39 8.69
C THR A 49 -6.20 0.61 9.75
N ASP A 50 -6.03 0.95 11.04
CA ASP A 50 -6.60 0.23 12.17
C ASP A 50 -6.20 -1.26 12.18
N THR A 51 -4.95 -1.56 11.81
CA THR A 51 -4.41 -2.93 11.82
C THR A 51 -4.28 -3.47 13.24
N ASP A 52 -4.83 -4.65 13.49
CA ASP A 52 -4.77 -5.32 14.78
C ASP A 52 -4.06 -6.68 14.69
N GLN A 53 -4.31 -7.55 15.67
CA GLN A 53 -3.71 -8.89 15.74
C GLN A 53 -4.24 -9.86 14.67
N GLU A 54 -5.37 -9.53 14.02
CA GLU A 54 -5.95 -10.31 12.92
C GLU A 54 -5.57 -9.73 11.55
N GLY A 55 -4.90 -8.58 11.51
CA GLY A 55 -4.48 -7.88 10.30
C GLY A 55 -5.33 -6.66 9.98
N THR A 56 -5.51 -6.39 8.68
CA THR A 56 -6.22 -5.20 8.19
C THR A 56 -7.42 -5.60 7.34
N GLY A 57 -8.60 -5.04 7.65
CA GLY A 57 -9.78 -5.17 6.79
C GLY A 57 -9.70 -4.27 5.54
N ALA A 58 -10.41 -4.63 4.48
CA ALA A 58 -10.44 -3.82 3.24
C ALA A 58 -10.88 -2.36 3.46
N LEU A 59 -11.81 -2.12 4.39
CA LEU A 59 -12.24 -0.76 4.76
C LEU A 59 -11.11 0.05 5.43
N GLY A 60 -10.32 -0.59 6.30
CA GLY A 60 -9.18 0.03 6.95
C GLY A 60 -8.12 0.46 5.95
N MET A 61 -7.82 -0.39 4.97
CA MET A 61 -6.92 -0.08 3.85
C MET A 61 -7.39 1.13 3.02
N VAL A 62 -8.67 1.16 2.62
CA VAL A 62 -9.25 2.28 1.87
C VAL A 62 -9.15 3.59 2.67
N ASN A 63 -9.59 3.58 3.93
CA ASN A 63 -9.51 4.73 4.82
C ASN A 63 -8.04 5.18 5.04
N GLY A 64 -7.10 4.25 5.14
CA GLY A 64 -5.68 4.51 5.27
C GLY A 64 -5.11 5.26 4.06
N PHE A 65 -5.44 4.82 2.84
CA PHE A 65 -5.04 5.53 1.62
C PHE A 65 -5.68 6.92 1.52
N GLU A 66 -6.96 7.07 1.88
CA GLU A 66 -7.64 8.37 1.91
C GLU A 66 -6.97 9.34 2.88
N LYS A 67 -6.57 8.87 4.08
CA LYS A 67 -5.79 9.65 5.06
C LYS A 67 -4.42 10.08 4.51
N LEU A 68 -3.85 9.34 3.56
CA LEU A 68 -2.62 9.69 2.83
C LEU A 68 -2.86 10.58 1.61
N GLY A 69 -4.11 11.00 1.35
CA GLY A 69 -4.48 11.82 0.21
C GLY A 69 -4.55 11.05 -1.12
N ILE A 70 -4.67 9.72 -1.07
CA ILE A 70 -4.79 8.86 -2.24
C ILE A 70 -6.26 8.48 -2.41
N ASN A 71 -6.83 8.76 -3.57
CA ASN A 71 -8.16 8.26 -3.91
C ASN A 71 -8.09 6.73 -4.09
N CYS A 72 -8.86 5.99 -3.29
CA CYS A 72 -8.82 4.53 -3.25
C CYS A 72 -10.25 3.99 -3.37
N GLU A 73 -10.45 3.02 -4.26
CA GLU A 73 -11.74 2.38 -4.48
C GLU A 73 -11.59 0.87 -4.34
N ALA A 74 -12.52 0.25 -3.62
CA ALA A 74 -12.56 -1.20 -3.44
C ALA A 74 -13.53 -1.84 -4.44
N TYR A 75 -13.03 -2.86 -5.14
CA TYR A 75 -13.81 -3.62 -6.11
C TYR A 75 -13.85 -5.10 -5.70
N LYS A 76 -14.99 -5.75 -5.95
CA LYS A 76 -15.11 -7.20 -5.81
C LYS A 76 -14.62 -7.87 -7.09
N ALA A 77 -13.54 -8.63 -7.01
CA ALA A 77 -13.08 -9.46 -8.11
C ALA A 77 -14.01 -10.68 -8.32
N ASP A 78 -14.09 -11.18 -9.55
CA ASP A 78 -14.69 -12.49 -9.83
C ASP A 78 -13.77 -13.59 -9.30
N ASN A 79 -14.36 -14.65 -8.77
CA ASN A 79 -13.62 -15.79 -8.24
C ASN A 79 -12.93 -16.61 -9.34
N THR A 80 -13.24 -16.39 -10.62
CA THR A 80 -12.54 -17.04 -11.75
C THR A 80 -11.18 -16.43 -12.07
N VAL A 81 -10.76 -15.39 -11.34
CA VAL A 81 -9.56 -14.58 -11.66
C VAL A 81 -8.38 -14.88 -10.71
N MET A 82 -8.57 -15.73 -9.69
CA MET A 82 -7.50 -16.30 -8.85
C MET A 82 -7.15 -17.72 -9.29
#